data_AF-A0A060BUI4-F1
#
_entry.id   AF-A0A060BUI4-F1
#
_cell.length_a   1.000
_cell.length_b   1.000
_cell.length_c   1.000
_cell.angle_alpha   90.00
_cell.angle_beta   90.00
_cell.angle_gamma   90.00
#
_symmetry.space_group_name_H-M   'P 1'
#
loop_
_entity.id
_entity.type
_entity.pdbx_description
1 polymer ?
#
loop_
_entity_poly.entity_id
_entity_poly.type
_entity_poly.pdbx_seq_one_letter_code
_entity_poly.pdbx_strand_id
1 'polypeptide(L)' 'RYLDWNVDSTDGAGTKDEATLLSALKEGTVAGRDNVVLMHDTHLTTLPALGAYVDWAKAQGYVFDVVGADRPRVHHRVNN' A
#
# COMPACT_ATOMS: atom_id res chain seq x y z
N ARG A 1 -12.47 15.17 -0.72
CA ARG A 1 -11.30 15.16 -1.64
C ARG A 1 -11.10 13.71 -2.09
N TYR A 2 -10.57 13.49 -3.30
CA TYR A 2 -10.44 12.15 -3.92
C TYR A 2 -8.96 11.79 -4.14
N LEU A 3 -8.61 10.54 -3.85
CA LEU A 3 -7.28 9.96 -4.01
C LEU A 3 -7.43 8.46 -4.33
N ASP A 4 -6.65 7.99 -5.30
CA ASP A 4 -6.49 6.57 -5.61
C ASP A 4 -5.24 5.99 -4.90
N TRP A 5 -4.82 4.79 -5.28
CA TRP A 5 -3.60 4.13 -4.81
C TRP A 5 -2.71 3.75 -6.00
N ASN A 6 -1.43 3.51 -5.76
CA ASN A 6 -0.51 2.96 -6.78
C ASN A 6 0.26 1.73 -6.28
N VAL A 7 -0.02 1.29 -5.04
CA VAL A 7 0.40 0.01 -4.48
C VAL A 7 -0.86 -0.68 -3.95
N ASP A 8 -1.18 -1.84 -4.48
CA ASP A 8 -2.35 -2.63 -4.08
C ASP A 8 -1.89 -3.83 -3.25
N SER A 9 -2.42 -3.96 -2.03
CA SER A 9 -2.11 -5.10 -1.16
C SER A 9 -2.82 -6.39 -1.61
N THR A 10 -3.83 -6.28 -2.48
CA THR A 10 -4.75 -7.35 -2.93
C THR A 10 -5.69 -7.89 -1.84
N ASP A 11 -5.71 -7.28 -0.64
CA ASP A 11 -6.56 -7.73 0.45
C ASP A 11 -8.06 -7.50 0.19
N GLY A 12 -8.41 -6.55 -0.69
CA GLY A 12 -9.77 -6.34 -1.18
C GLY A 12 -10.25 -7.38 -2.19
N ALA A 13 -9.34 -8.15 -2.78
CA ALA A 13 -9.66 -9.20 -3.76
C ALA A 13 -10.00 -10.57 -3.13
N GLY A 14 -10.02 -10.65 -1.79
CA GLY A 14 -10.30 -11.88 -1.05
C GLY A 14 -9.08 -12.74 -0.72
N THR A 15 -7.86 -12.26 -1.01
CA THR A 15 -6.61 -12.89 -0.60
C THR A 15 -6.51 -12.90 0.93
N LYS A 16 -6.25 -14.08 1.52
CA LYS A 16 -6.12 -14.28 2.98
C LYS A 16 -4.72 -14.74 3.42
N ASP A 17 -3.82 -14.92 2.47
CA ASP A 17 -2.46 -15.41 2.72
C ASP A 17 -1.50 -14.25 2.96
N GLU A 18 -0.88 -14.21 4.14
CA GLU A 18 0.03 -13.16 4.56
C GLU A 18 1.23 -12.99 3.61
N ALA A 19 1.80 -14.11 3.14
CA ALA A 19 2.96 -14.07 2.26
C ALA A 19 2.63 -13.45 0.90
N THR A 20 1.46 -13.77 0.35
CA THR A 20 0.94 -13.19 -0.88
C THR A 20 0.72 -11.68 -0.74
N LEU A 21 0.08 -11.25 0.37
CA LEU A 21 -0.13 -9.83 0.66
C LEU A 21 1.22 -9.08 0.77
N LEU A 22 2.18 -9.65 1.51
CA LEU A 22 3.50 -9.05 1.68
C LEU A 22 4.29 -8.99 0.36
N SER A 23 4.16 -10.00 -0.51
CA SER A 23 4.81 -9.98 -1.83
C SER A 23 4.24 -8.86 -2.70
N ALA A 24 2.91 -8.75 -2.77
CA ALA A 24 2.24 -7.71 -3.55
C ALA A 24 2.64 -6.29 -3.08
N LEU A 25 2.70 -6.08 -1.76
CA LEU A 25 3.15 -4.81 -1.18
C LEU A 25 4.60 -4.48 -1.60
N LYS A 26 5.52 -5.44 -1.49
CA LYS A 26 6.93 -5.24 -1.86
C LYS A 26 7.10 -5.00 -3.36
N GLU A 27 6.44 -5.78 -4.19
CA GLU A 27 6.49 -5.67 -5.66
C GLU A 27 5.91 -4.35 -6.17
N GLY A 28 4.83 -3.88 -5.56
CA GLY A 28 4.21 -2.59 -5.92
C GLY A 28 4.99 -1.38 -5.45
N THR A 29 5.85 -1.52 -4.43
CA THR A 29 6.62 -0.42 -3.84
C THR A 29 7.83 -0.04 -4.71
N VAL A 30 7.85 1.19 -5.20
CA VAL A 30 8.89 1.68 -6.12
C VAL A 30 9.76 2.75 -5.44
N ALA A 31 11.08 2.59 -5.54
CA ALA A 31 12.05 3.55 -4.98
C ALA A 31 11.99 4.89 -5.72
N GLY A 32 12.12 5.99 -4.98
CA GLY A 32 12.09 7.35 -5.55
C GLY A 32 10.71 7.84 -5.98
N ARG A 33 9.64 7.11 -5.62
CA ARG A 33 8.24 7.47 -5.89
C ARG A 33 7.45 7.57 -4.59
N ASP A 34 6.46 8.45 -4.56
CA ASP A 34 5.42 8.41 -3.53
C ASP A 34 4.55 7.16 -3.73
N ASN A 35 4.63 6.23 -2.78
CA ASN A 35 3.87 4.99 -2.78
C ASN A 35 2.61 5.16 -1.91
N VAL A 36 1.45 5.24 -2.55
CA VAL A 36 0.14 5.28 -1.90
C VAL A 36 -0.41 3.86 -1.86
N VAL A 37 -0.44 3.27 -0.68
CA VAL A 37 -0.75 1.87 -0.44
C VAL A 37 -2.22 1.71 -0.05
N LEU A 38 -2.96 0.86 -0.78
CA LEU A 38 -4.32 0.46 -0.41
C LEU A 38 -4.31 -0.79 0.47
N MET A 39 -4.93 -0.66 1.65
CA MET A 39 -5.16 -1.74 2.62
C MET A 39 -6.54 -1.54 3.28
N HIS A 40 -7.12 -2.62 3.79
CA HIS A 40 -8.39 -2.63 4.52
C HIS A 40 -8.17 -3.03 5.98
N ASP A 41 -8.41 -2.11 6.90
CA ASP A 41 -8.25 -2.31 8.35
C ASP A 41 -9.32 -3.23 8.98
N THR A 42 -10.37 -3.55 8.22
CA THR A 42 -11.40 -4.53 8.60
C THR A 42 -10.98 -5.98 8.33
N HIS A 43 -9.87 -6.21 7.62
CA HIS A 43 -9.39 -7.55 7.27
C HIS A 43 -8.28 -7.98 8.24
N LEU A 44 -8.58 -8.89 9.17
CA LEU A 44 -7.60 -9.37 10.17
C LEU A 44 -6.34 -10.00 9.56
N THR A 45 -6.44 -10.54 8.35
CA THR A 45 -5.31 -11.11 7.58
C THR A 45 -4.29 -10.06 7.16
N THR A 46 -4.67 -8.78 7.13
CA THR A 46 -3.82 -7.64 6.75
C THR A 46 -2.88 -7.22 7.89
N LEU A 47 -3.23 -7.51 9.15
CA LEU A 47 -2.46 -7.07 10.31
C LEU A 47 -1.01 -7.60 10.36
N PRO A 48 -0.73 -8.91 10.22
CA PRO A 48 0.64 -9.40 10.27
C PRO A 48 1.46 -8.96 9.04
N ALA A 49 0.83 -8.93 7.85
CA ALA A 49 1.46 -8.44 6.63
C ALA A 49 1.85 -6.95 6.73
N LEU A 50 1.02 -6.12 7.37
CA LEU A 50 1.32 -4.70 7.61
C LEU A 50 2.57 -4.54 8.47
N GLY A 51 2.68 -5.28 9.57
CA GLY A 51 3.86 -5.22 10.44
C GLY A 51 5.15 -5.57 9.68
N ALA A 52 5.15 -6.71 8.98
CA ALA A 52 6.29 -7.14 8.18
C ALA A 52 6.65 -6.17 7.06
N TYR A 53 5.65 -5.54 6.43
CA TYR A 53 5.85 -4.54 5.38
C TYR A 53 6.47 -3.25 5.94
N VAL A 54 6.00 -2.76 7.09
CA VAL A 54 6.56 -1.56 7.74
C VAL A 54 8.04 -1.74 8.08
N ASP A 55 8.39 -2.90 8.65
CA ASP A 55 9.77 -3.20 9.01
C ASP A 55 10.66 -3.29 7.77
N TRP A 56 10.19 -3.99 6.73
CA TRP A 56 10.90 -4.06 5.46
C TRP A 56 11.09 -2.67 4.81
N ALA A 57 10.03 -1.86 4.74
CA ALA A 57 10.08 -0.54 4.10
C ALA A 57 11.05 0.40 4.83
N LYS A 58 11.05 0.39 6.17
CA LYS A 58 12.04 1.13 6.97
C LYS A 58 13.46 0.66 6.70
N ALA A 59 13.68 -0.66 6.61
CA ALA A 59 14.99 -1.22 6.27
C ALA A 59 15.47 -0.85 4.86
N GLN A 60 14.55 -0.61 3.92
CA GLN A 60 14.86 -0.09 2.58
C GLN A 60 15.02 1.44 2.53
N GLY A 61 14.84 2.14 3.65
CA GLY A 61 15.01 3.60 3.75
C GLY A 61 13.76 4.42 3.40
N TYR A 62 12.58 3.80 3.30
CA TYR A 62 11.33 4.53 3.12
C TYR A 62 10.90 5.24 4.41
N VAL A 63 10.23 6.38 4.24
CA VAL A 63 9.58 7.14 5.32
C VAL A 63 8.08 7.04 5.14
N PHE A 64 7.36 6.83 6.25
CA PHE A 64 5.90 6.83 6.27
C PHE A 64 5.39 8.23 6.56
N ASP A 65 4.34 8.62 5.85
CA ASP A 65 3.78 9.96 5.91
C ASP A 65 2.26 9.93 5.85
N VAL A 66 1.64 11.02 6.30
CA VAL A 66 0.19 11.20 6.23
C VAL A 66 -0.17 11.76 4.86
N VAL A 67 -1.23 11.22 4.26
CA VAL A 67 -1.79 11.76 3.03
C VAL A 67 -2.26 13.21 3.28
N GLY A 68 -1.56 14.17 2.66
CA GLY A 68 -1.76 15.61 2.81
C GLY A 68 -2.24 16.31 1.54
N ALA A 69 -2.80 17.50 1.70
CA ALA A 69 -3.26 18.34 0.59
C ALA A 69 -2.13 18.89 -0.30
N ASP A 70 -0.91 18.89 0.22
CA ASP A 70 0.35 19.37 -0.33
C ASP A 70 1.15 18.29 -1.07
N ARG A 71 0.66 17.04 -1.08
CA ARG A 71 1.34 15.90 -1.70
C ARG A 71 0.85 15.59 -3.11
N PRO A 72 1.70 15.02 -4.00
CA PRO A 72 1.29 14.52 -5.30
C PRO A 72 0.10 13.57 -5.16
N ARG A 73 -0.94 13.79 -5.98
CA ARG A 73 -2.14 12.96 -5.98
C ARG A 73 -1.96 11.79 -6.93
N VAL A 74 -2.30 10.61 -6.46
CA VAL A 74 -2.47 9.43 -7.31
C VAL A 74 -3.91 9.43 -7.83
N HIS A 75 -4.08 9.42 -9.15
CA HIS A 75 -5.37 9.31 -9.82
C HIS A 75 -5.30 8.27 -10.94
N HIS A 76 -6.24 7.33 -10.94
CA HIS A 76 -6.45 6.36 -12.00
C HIS A 76 -7.14 6.99 -13.21
N ARG A 77 -7.05 6.32 -14.37
CA ARG A 77 -7.86 6.69 -15.52
C ARG A 77 -9.33 6.40 -15.24
N VAL A 78 -10.19 7.38 -15.47
CA VAL A 78 -11.65 7.21 -15.39
C VAL A 78 -12.12 6.27 -16.51
N ASN A 79 -12.86 5.21 -16.15
CA ASN A 79 -13.28 4.13 -17.05
C ASN A 79 -14.79 3.83 -17.01
N ASN A 80 -15.62 4.79 -16.59
CA ASN A 80 -17.07 4.60 -16.45
C ASN A 80 -17.80 4.63 -17.80
#